data_AF-U9UPU3-F1
#
_entry.id   AF-U9UPU3-F1
#
_cell.length_a   1.000
_cell.length_b   1.000
_cell.length_c   1.000
_cell.angle_alpha   90.00
_cell.angle_beta   90.00
_cell.angle_gamma   90.00
#
_symmetry.space_group_name_H-M   'P 1'
#
loop_
_entity.id
_entity.type
_entity.pdbx_description
1 polymer ?
#
loop_
_entity_poly.entity_id
_entity_poly.type
_entity_poly.pdbx_seq_one_letter_code
_entity_poly.pdbx_strand_id
1 'polypeptide(L)'
;MVTLDVYDEVNRLFEILDDEKLTEKEVADLFTYFNDPEKLPSVEKALTKSKNDKVKLTYLRNLLTSEYPNKRIKYDIDDQKLKKSWDALKHGKVEKHGRSKVLDLSEDVYYLLGKDEQGFNISTLFIRKCYKDLYKMISKNNHVRRWRITGNPGIGKTFFGFYLLYFLAKQRKTVVYHKLKKPPMLFSENGVFSYPEDNIHALKRYLANEEVWYIVDGREPMEYVAKTILICSPQKSHYSQFDKLGVTIRYMPVWSWAEIDLCRGILFRNLTQEHVRELYNKWGGIPRYTLFYALNDGQQAFLQMAINSVNDKILNFIGETTDDNNSSHKIVHIRTNVEENEEEEEGEEEEGEEVEEEEEVVGESSLSSAPKVTRPDKGKGVAGKGVEGIPSYSTFTLEFASDYVSEKVMDNLIKNYKESIAEFRGS
;
A
#
# COMPACT_ATOMS: atom_id res chain seq x y z
N MET A 1 40.38 -42.10 -7.28
CA MET A 1 39.80 -41.16 -8.26
C MET A 1 40.33 -39.79 -7.90
N VAL A 2 40.92 -39.07 -8.84
CA VAL A 2 41.30 -37.66 -8.61
C VAL A 2 39.99 -36.88 -8.49
N THR A 3 39.71 -36.33 -7.32
CA THR A 3 38.59 -35.40 -7.14
C THR A 3 38.97 -34.11 -7.83
N LEU A 4 38.17 -33.70 -8.81
CA LEU A 4 38.35 -32.43 -9.51
C LEU A 4 37.89 -31.31 -8.57
N ASP A 5 38.78 -30.40 -8.21
CA ASP A 5 38.39 -29.16 -7.55
C ASP A 5 37.81 -28.20 -8.60
N VAL A 6 36.55 -27.79 -8.41
CA VAL A 6 35.83 -26.92 -9.35
C VAL A 6 36.46 -25.53 -9.40
N TYR A 7 36.96 -25.02 -8.27
CA TYR A 7 37.57 -23.68 -8.22
C TYR A 7 38.87 -23.66 -9.01
N ASP A 8 39.70 -24.68 -8.85
CA ASP A 8 40.94 -24.83 -9.62
C ASP A 8 40.66 -24.97 -11.12
N GLU A 9 39.63 -25.73 -11.49
CA GLU A 9 39.28 -25.92 -12.90
C GLU A 9 38.73 -24.64 -13.55
N VAL A 10 37.97 -23.82 -12.81
CA VAL A 10 37.51 -22.50 -13.28
C VAL A 10 38.69 -21.54 -13.44
N ASN A 11 39.61 -21.50 -12.48
CA ASN A 11 40.83 -20.68 -12.59
C ASN A 11 41.68 -21.12 -13.79
N ARG A 12 41.85 -22.42 -14.02
CA ARG A 12 42.56 -22.93 -15.19
C ARG A 12 41.91 -22.50 -16.50
N LEU A 13 40.57 -22.52 -16.59
CA LEU A 13 39.82 -22.11 -17.78
C LEU A 13 39.78 -20.59 -18.00
N PHE A 14 40.12 -19.79 -16.98
CA PHE A 14 40.33 -18.35 -17.09
C PHE A 14 41.72 -18.01 -17.69
N GLU A 15 42.71 -18.88 -17.49
CA GLU A 15 44.11 -18.67 -17.89
C GLU A 15 44.48 -19.27 -19.26
N ILE A 16 43.56 -19.95 -19.95
CA ILE A 16 43.86 -20.54 -21.27
C ILE A 16 44.16 -19.46 -22.32
N LEU A 17 45.02 -19.82 -23.29
CA LEU A 17 45.33 -19.02 -24.47
C LEU A 17 44.28 -19.27 -25.57
N ASP A 18 43.01 -18.97 -25.25
CA ASP A 18 41.86 -19.02 -26.17
C ASP A 18 41.04 -17.73 -25.97
N ASP A 19 40.59 -17.10 -27.06
CA ASP A 19 39.74 -15.91 -27.02
C ASP A 19 38.37 -16.21 -26.37
N GLU A 20 37.96 -17.49 -26.33
CA GLU A 20 36.73 -17.95 -25.68
C GLU A 20 36.89 -18.28 -24.18
N LYS A 21 38.03 -17.95 -23.55
CA LYS A 21 38.27 -18.15 -22.11
C LYS A 21 37.22 -17.46 -21.22
N LEU A 22 37.18 -17.84 -19.94
CA LEU A 22 36.29 -17.17 -18.98
C LEU A 22 36.73 -15.71 -18.76
N THR A 23 35.75 -14.84 -18.54
CA THR A 23 35.96 -13.44 -18.11
C THR A 23 36.03 -13.33 -16.59
N GLU A 24 36.61 -12.25 -16.06
CA GLU A 24 36.67 -12.00 -14.61
C GLU A 24 35.28 -12.03 -13.95
N LYS A 25 34.27 -11.50 -14.65
CA LYS A 25 32.88 -11.51 -14.19
C LYS A 25 32.31 -12.94 -14.14
N GLU A 26 32.51 -13.75 -15.18
CA GLU A 26 32.05 -15.14 -15.20
C GLU A 26 32.68 -15.96 -14.09
N VAL A 27 33.96 -15.74 -13.77
CA VAL A 27 34.65 -16.41 -12.65
C VAL A 27 34.01 -16.04 -11.31
N ALA A 28 33.76 -14.74 -11.06
CA ALA A 28 33.12 -14.28 -9.83
C ALA A 28 31.69 -14.84 -9.65
N ASP A 29 30.91 -14.86 -10.74
CA ASP A 29 29.55 -15.39 -10.74
C ASP A 29 29.54 -16.91 -10.48
N LEU A 30 30.47 -17.66 -11.08
CA LEU A 30 30.64 -19.10 -10.85
C LEU A 30 31.05 -19.41 -9.41
N PHE A 31 31.97 -18.66 -8.82
CA PHE A 31 32.37 -18.84 -7.42
C PHE A 31 31.20 -18.59 -6.47
N THR A 32 30.37 -17.59 -6.77
CA THR A 32 29.14 -17.33 -6.01
C THR A 32 28.16 -18.50 -6.14
N TYR A 33 28.02 -19.06 -7.34
CA TYR A 33 27.17 -20.24 -7.59
C TYR A 33 27.64 -21.48 -6.80
N PHE A 34 28.96 -21.66 -6.66
CA PHE A 34 29.55 -22.79 -5.93
C PHE A 34 29.48 -22.68 -4.40
N ASN A 35 29.12 -21.51 -3.85
CA ASN A 35 28.92 -21.35 -2.40
C ASN A 35 27.73 -22.16 -1.86
N ASP A 36 26.88 -22.70 -2.74
CA ASP A 36 25.84 -23.67 -2.37
C ASP A 36 26.42 -25.10 -2.38
N PRO A 37 26.68 -25.70 -1.20
CA PRO A 37 27.32 -27.01 -1.10
C PRO A 37 26.46 -28.15 -1.67
N GLU A 38 25.15 -27.96 -1.87
CA GLU A 38 24.28 -28.97 -2.48
C GLU A 38 24.50 -29.09 -4.00
N LYS A 39 25.00 -28.02 -4.65
CA LYS A 39 25.19 -27.97 -6.11
C LYS A 39 26.54 -28.53 -6.54
N LEU A 40 27.58 -28.40 -5.70
CA LEU A 40 28.97 -28.76 -6.00
C LEU A 40 29.16 -30.19 -6.55
N PRO A 41 28.61 -31.26 -5.93
CA PRO A 41 28.84 -32.63 -6.41
C PRO A 41 28.34 -32.89 -7.83
N SER A 42 27.29 -32.17 -8.25
CA SER A 42 26.71 -32.31 -9.58
C SER A 42 27.59 -31.66 -10.66
N VAL A 43 28.20 -30.52 -10.34
CA VAL A 43 29.10 -29.76 -11.21
C VAL A 43 30.42 -30.51 -11.39
N GLU A 44 31.02 -30.99 -10.30
CA GLU A 44 32.23 -31.83 -10.33
C GLU A 44 32.04 -33.05 -11.23
N LYS A 45 30.91 -33.75 -11.06
CA LYS A 45 30.56 -34.92 -11.87
C LYS A 45 30.34 -34.58 -13.35
N ALA A 46 29.91 -33.36 -13.68
CA ALA A 46 29.72 -32.94 -15.07
C ALA A 46 31.05 -32.54 -15.73
N LEU A 47 31.89 -31.76 -15.04
CA LEU A 47 33.18 -31.33 -15.54
C LEU A 47 34.16 -32.49 -15.72
N THR A 48 34.06 -33.54 -14.90
CA THR A 48 34.89 -34.76 -15.05
C THR A 48 34.50 -35.63 -16.26
N LYS A 49 33.30 -35.47 -16.83
CA LYS A 49 32.84 -36.28 -17.98
C LYS A 49 33.47 -35.89 -19.31
N SER A 50 34.00 -34.68 -19.43
CA SER A 50 34.62 -34.18 -20.66
C SER A 50 36.03 -33.68 -20.36
N LYS A 51 36.99 -33.97 -21.23
CA LYS A 51 38.33 -33.37 -21.18
C LYS A 51 38.48 -32.17 -22.13
N ASN A 52 37.43 -31.82 -22.87
CA ASN A 52 37.46 -30.74 -23.86
C ASN A 52 37.07 -29.41 -23.21
N ASP A 53 37.99 -28.44 -23.27
CA ASP A 53 37.84 -27.14 -22.64
C ASP A 53 36.67 -26.33 -23.21
N LYS A 54 36.40 -26.39 -24.52
CA LYS A 54 35.23 -25.72 -25.12
C LYS A 54 33.91 -26.28 -24.59
N VAL A 55 33.84 -27.59 -24.38
CA VAL A 55 32.65 -28.24 -23.80
C VAL A 55 32.48 -27.83 -22.34
N LYS A 56 33.56 -27.74 -21.57
CA LYS A 56 33.53 -27.27 -20.18
C LYS A 56 33.13 -25.80 -20.08
N LEU A 57 33.72 -24.93 -20.91
CA LEU A 57 33.36 -23.51 -21.01
C LEU A 57 31.88 -23.34 -21.36
N THR A 58 31.40 -24.08 -22.36
CA THR A 58 29.99 -24.08 -22.75
C THR A 58 29.09 -24.55 -21.61
N TYR A 59 29.48 -25.61 -20.89
CA TYR A 59 28.72 -26.09 -19.74
C TYR A 59 28.69 -25.08 -18.59
N LEU A 60 29.82 -24.47 -18.22
CA LEU A 60 29.91 -23.46 -17.17
C LEU A 60 29.11 -22.20 -17.52
N ARG A 61 29.20 -21.72 -18.77
CA ARG A 61 28.33 -20.64 -19.29
C ARG A 61 26.87 -21.05 -19.29
N ASN A 62 26.57 -22.32 -19.58
CA ASN A 62 25.24 -22.89 -19.45
C ASN A 62 24.77 -22.97 -18.01
N LEU A 63 25.62 -23.10 -17.00
CA LEU A 63 25.20 -22.97 -15.60
C LEU A 63 24.78 -21.53 -15.30
N LEU A 64 25.56 -20.56 -15.78
CA LEU A 64 25.24 -19.14 -15.66
C LEU A 64 24.00 -18.71 -16.47
N THR A 65 23.66 -19.45 -17.55
CA THR A 65 22.54 -19.11 -18.45
C THR A 65 21.31 -20.01 -18.27
N SER A 66 21.43 -21.25 -17.78
CA SER A 66 20.29 -22.14 -17.49
C SER A 66 19.54 -21.74 -16.22
N GLU A 67 20.18 -20.96 -15.34
CA GLU A 67 19.52 -20.04 -14.42
C GLU A 67 19.61 -18.60 -14.98
N TYR A 68 18.88 -18.28 -16.07
CA TYR A 68 18.60 -16.94 -16.65
C TYR A 68 19.46 -16.46 -17.83
N PRO A 69 18.85 -16.22 -19.02
CA PRO A 69 19.32 -15.14 -19.90
C PRO A 69 18.23 -14.24 -20.48
N ASN A 70 16.98 -14.70 -20.64
CA ASN A 70 15.91 -13.84 -21.22
C ASN A 70 15.05 -13.12 -20.16
N LYS A 71 15.11 -13.59 -18.91
CA LYS A 71 14.32 -13.03 -17.82
C LYS A 71 15.00 -11.76 -17.24
N ARG A 72 16.32 -11.77 -16.97
CA ARG A 72 17.02 -10.67 -16.25
C ARG A 72 17.13 -9.33 -17.00
N ILE A 73 17.22 -9.32 -18.34
CA ILE A 73 17.26 -8.06 -19.12
C ILE A 73 15.94 -7.30 -18.99
N LYS A 74 14.81 -8.00 -19.01
CA LYS A 74 13.49 -7.40 -18.77
C LYS A 74 13.38 -6.85 -17.33
N TYR A 75 13.95 -7.56 -16.35
CA TYR A 75 13.97 -7.10 -14.96
C TYR A 75 14.89 -5.90 -14.77
N ASP A 76 16.03 -5.81 -15.45
CA ASP A 76 16.86 -4.59 -15.39
C ASP A 76 16.10 -3.37 -15.92
N ILE A 77 15.28 -3.53 -16.97
CA ILE A 77 14.41 -2.44 -17.47
C ILE A 77 13.33 -2.07 -16.44
N ASP A 78 12.66 -3.05 -15.83
CA ASP A 78 11.62 -2.81 -14.83
C ASP A 78 12.21 -2.26 -13.52
N ASP A 79 13.40 -2.70 -13.12
CA ASP A 79 14.17 -2.21 -11.97
C ASP A 79 14.65 -0.77 -12.22
N GLN A 80 15.08 -0.44 -13.45
CA GLN A 80 15.40 0.93 -13.84
C GLN A 80 14.17 1.84 -13.76
N LYS A 81 12.99 1.38 -14.20
CA LYS A 81 11.74 2.14 -14.06
C LYS A 81 11.36 2.31 -12.59
N LEU A 82 11.49 1.26 -11.79
CA LEU A 82 11.26 1.33 -10.33
C LEU A 82 12.21 2.30 -9.66
N LYS A 83 13.49 2.29 -10.03
CA LYS A 83 14.49 3.23 -9.53
C LYS A 83 14.11 4.67 -9.86
N LYS A 84 13.74 4.95 -11.11
CA LYS A 84 13.23 6.26 -11.53
C LYS A 84 11.99 6.68 -10.75
N SER A 85 11.03 5.78 -10.52
CA SER A 85 9.86 6.06 -9.69
C SER A 85 10.22 6.34 -8.23
N TRP A 86 11.19 5.62 -7.66
CA TRP A 86 11.67 5.86 -6.30
C TRP A 86 12.38 7.21 -6.19
N ASP A 87 13.22 7.54 -7.16
CA ASP A 87 13.90 8.83 -7.23
C ASP A 87 12.90 9.99 -7.42
N ALA A 88 11.84 9.80 -8.22
CA ALA A 88 10.75 10.76 -8.36
C ALA A 88 10.06 11.03 -7.01
N LEU A 89 9.80 9.99 -6.20
CA LEU A 89 9.26 10.14 -4.85
C LEU A 89 10.22 10.90 -3.93
N LYS A 90 11.53 10.61 -3.96
CA LYS A 90 12.53 11.33 -3.16
C LYS A 90 12.56 12.83 -3.47
N HIS A 91 12.31 13.22 -4.71
CA HIS A 91 12.37 14.61 -5.15
C HIS A 91 11.00 15.30 -5.26
N GLY A 92 9.93 14.59 -4.92
CA GLY A 92 8.56 15.12 -4.94
C GLY A 92 8.38 16.37 -4.10
N LYS A 93 7.52 17.27 -4.59
CA LYS A 93 7.22 18.57 -3.98
C LYS A 93 5.77 18.65 -3.59
N VAL A 94 5.51 19.21 -2.41
CA VAL A 94 4.14 19.47 -1.98
C VAL A 94 3.77 20.90 -2.37
N GLU A 95 2.82 21.04 -3.29
CA GLU A 95 2.32 22.33 -3.74
C GLU A 95 1.01 22.68 -3.05
N LYS A 96 0.85 23.95 -2.66
CA LYS A 96 -0.38 24.49 -2.08
C LYS A 96 -1.29 24.98 -3.20
N HIS A 97 -2.54 24.53 -3.21
CA HIS A 97 -3.60 25.01 -4.09
C HIS A 97 -4.78 25.50 -3.25
N GLY A 98 -4.77 26.78 -2.91
CA GLY A 98 -5.70 27.33 -1.92
C GLY A 98 -5.49 26.65 -0.57
N ARG A 99 -6.54 26.01 -0.04
CA ARG A 99 -6.52 25.26 1.22
C ARG A 99 -6.06 23.80 1.07
N SER A 100 -5.99 23.30 -0.16
CA SER A 100 -5.58 21.93 -0.46
C SER A 100 -4.09 21.83 -0.75
N LYS A 101 -3.53 20.63 -0.58
CA LYS A 101 -2.15 20.32 -0.97
C LYS A 101 -2.16 19.19 -2.00
N VAL A 102 -1.26 19.27 -2.97
CA VAL A 102 -0.97 18.16 -3.90
C VAL A 102 0.50 17.79 -3.80
N LEU A 103 0.79 16.51 -3.93
CA LEU A 103 2.15 16.03 -4.14
C LEU A 103 2.38 15.96 -5.63
N ASP A 104 3.25 16.84 -6.13
CA ASP A 104 3.71 16.85 -7.51
C ASP A 104 5.01 16.05 -7.65
N LEU A 105 5.03 15.14 -8.62
CA LEU A 105 6.13 14.22 -8.91
C LEU A 105 6.50 14.33 -10.38
N SER A 106 7.74 13.97 -10.73
CA SER A 106 8.08 13.81 -12.14
C SER A 106 7.29 12.66 -12.76
N GLU A 107 7.08 12.72 -14.09
CA GLU A 107 6.35 11.67 -14.82
C GLU A 107 6.97 10.28 -14.66
N ASP A 108 8.25 10.18 -14.30
CA ASP A 108 8.96 8.93 -14.01
C ASP A 108 8.29 8.04 -12.95
N VAL A 109 7.39 8.59 -12.12
CA VAL A 109 6.64 7.82 -11.12
C VAL A 109 5.52 6.95 -11.72
N TYR A 110 5.21 7.10 -13.01
CA TYR A 110 4.09 6.42 -13.67
C TYR A 110 4.12 4.89 -13.56
N TYR A 111 5.31 4.28 -13.44
CA TYR A 111 5.43 2.83 -13.29
C TYR A 111 4.75 2.34 -12.00
N LEU A 112 4.76 3.18 -10.95
CA LEU A 112 4.12 2.90 -9.67
C LEU A 112 2.67 3.38 -9.63
N LEU A 113 2.41 4.64 -10.04
CA LEU A 113 1.09 5.27 -9.93
C LEU A 113 0.12 4.84 -11.04
N GLY A 114 0.64 4.43 -12.19
CA GLY A 114 -0.14 4.00 -13.35
C GLY A 114 -0.57 5.16 -14.25
N LYS A 115 -1.68 4.93 -14.95
CA LYS A 115 -2.26 5.85 -15.92
C LYS A 115 -3.73 6.12 -15.59
N ASP A 116 -4.24 7.26 -16.02
CA ASP A 116 -5.67 7.58 -15.96
C ASP A 116 -6.48 6.90 -17.09
N GLU A 117 -7.78 7.15 -17.12
CA GLU A 117 -8.70 6.60 -18.14
C GLU A 117 -8.40 7.11 -19.55
N GLN A 118 -7.74 8.27 -19.69
CA GLN A 118 -7.32 8.81 -20.97
C GLN A 118 -5.93 8.30 -21.39
N GLY A 119 -5.27 7.50 -20.54
CA GLY A 119 -3.97 6.91 -20.79
C GLY A 119 -2.78 7.80 -20.46
N PHE A 120 -3.02 8.96 -19.81
CA PHE A 120 -1.96 9.84 -19.34
C PHE A 120 -1.34 9.27 -18.06
N ASN A 121 -0.03 9.51 -17.90
CA ASN A 121 0.71 9.09 -16.73
C ASN A 121 0.23 9.87 -15.51
N ILE A 122 -0.06 9.17 -14.42
CA ILE A 122 -0.39 9.84 -13.16
C ILE A 122 0.91 10.24 -12.47
N SER A 123 1.12 11.53 -12.30
CA SER A 123 2.29 12.10 -11.62
C SER A 123 1.94 13.00 -10.43
N THR A 124 0.65 13.29 -10.21
CA THR A 124 0.20 14.16 -9.13
C THR A 124 -0.76 13.42 -8.21
N LEU A 125 -0.67 13.69 -6.91
CA LEU A 125 -1.50 13.06 -5.88
C LEU A 125 -2.17 14.13 -5.02
N PHE A 126 -3.50 14.10 -4.94
CA PHE A 126 -4.26 14.97 -4.04
C PHE A 126 -4.08 14.51 -2.57
N ILE A 127 -3.56 15.39 -1.71
CA ILE A 127 -3.28 15.08 -0.31
C ILE A 127 -4.53 15.41 0.52
N ARG A 128 -5.19 14.36 1.01
CA ARG A 128 -6.35 14.47 1.90
C ARG A 128 -5.93 14.73 3.34
N LYS A 129 -6.79 15.38 4.13
CA LYS A 129 -6.61 15.55 5.58
C LYS A 129 -6.38 14.20 6.27
N CYS A 130 -7.21 13.21 5.96
CA CYS A 130 -7.08 11.86 6.54
C CYS A 130 -5.74 11.17 6.20
N TYR A 131 -5.07 11.54 5.10
CA TYR A 131 -3.74 10.99 4.82
C TYR A 131 -2.70 11.52 5.81
N LYS A 132 -2.75 12.82 6.11
CA LYS A 132 -1.87 13.43 7.13
C LYS A 132 -2.13 12.80 8.50
N ASP A 133 -3.40 12.66 8.88
CA ASP A 133 -3.79 12.15 10.19
C ASP A 133 -3.39 10.69 10.37
N LEU A 134 -3.69 9.83 9.39
CA LEU A 134 -3.32 8.42 9.42
C LEU A 134 -1.80 8.24 9.40
N TYR A 135 -1.07 9.03 8.59
CA TYR A 135 0.40 9.01 8.61
C TYR A 135 0.94 9.36 9.99
N LYS A 136 0.45 10.45 10.60
CA LYS A 136 0.84 10.89 11.95
C LYS A 136 0.58 9.82 13.01
N MET A 137 -0.57 9.14 12.95
CA MET A 137 -0.88 8.02 13.86
C MET A 137 0.10 6.86 13.70
N ILE A 138 0.43 6.49 12.46
CA ILE A 138 1.33 5.37 12.17
C ILE A 138 2.78 5.73 12.54
N SER A 139 3.23 6.95 12.25
CA SER A 139 4.62 7.37 12.45
C SER A 139 4.95 7.63 13.93
N LYS A 140 4.02 8.22 14.70
CA LYS A 140 4.24 8.49 16.13
C LYS A 140 4.17 7.25 17.01
N ASN A 141 3.59 6.15 16.51
CA ASN A 141 3.42 4.94 17.30
C ASN A 141 4.41 3.85 16.85
N ASN A 142 5.57 3.83 17.50
CA ASN A 142 6.65 2.87 17.21
C ASN A 142 6.39 1.48 17.80
N HIS A 143 5.58 1.38 18.85
CA HIS A 143 5.22 0.11 19.48
C HIS A 143 4.19 -0.70 18.66
N VAL A 144 3.32 -0.02 17.91
CA VAL A 144 2.36 -0.69 17.02
C VAL A 144 3.03 -1.00 15.68
N ARG A 145 3.23 -2.30 15.44
CA ARG A 145 3.93 -2.84 14.29
C ARG A 145 3.00 -3.28 13.14
N ARG A 146 1.71 -3.44 13.40
CA ARG A 146 0.73 -3.96 12.45
C ARG A 146 -0.48 -3.04 12.36
N TRP A 147 -0.67 -2.47 11.18
CA TRP A 147 -1.77 -1.55 10.88
C TRP A 147 -2.60 -2.08 9.72
N ARG A 148 -3.92 -1.98 9.83
CA ARG A 148 -4.85 -2.19 8.71
C ARG A 148 -5.62 -0.90 8.46
N ILE A 149 -5.41 -0.31 7.29
CA ILE A 149 -6.12 0.86 6.80
C ILE A 149 -7.15 0.40 5.78
N THR A 150 -8.42 0.46 6.15
CA THR A 150 -9.53 -0.03 5.34
C THR A 150 -10.59 1.04 5.07
N GLY A 151 -11.63 0.70 4.33
CA GLY A 151 -12.70 1.63 3.94
C GLY A 151 -13.23 1.35 2.54
N ASN A 152 -14.21 2.13 2.08
CA ASN A 152 -14.92 1.86 0.83
C ASN A 152 -13.98 1.75 -0.39
N PRO A 153 -14.22 0.81 -1.34
CA PRO A 153 -13.49 0.76 -2.60
C PRO A 153 -13.53 2.11 -3.33
N GLY A 154 -12.38 2.58 -3.84
CA GLY A 154 -12.34 3.80 -4.67
C GLY A 154 -12.13 5.13 -3.95
N ILE A 155 -11.93 5.15 -2.63
CA ILE A 155 -11.72 6.38 -1.83
C ILE A 155 -10.26 6.89 -1.77
N GLY A 156 -9.33 6.25 -2.48
CA GLY A 156 -7.92 6.67 -2.51
C GLY A 156 -6.96 5.92 -1.58
N LYS A 157 -7.36 4.78 -1.00
CA LYS A 157 -6.49 3.95 -0.15
C LYS A 157 -5.12 3.62 -0.78
N THR A 158 -5.09 3.17 -2.04
CA THR A 158 -3.82 2.93 -2.77
C THR A 158 -2.98 4.21 -2.89
N PHE A 159 -3.59 5.37 -3.11
CA PHE A 159 -2.88 6.66 -3.12
C PHE A 159 -2.33 7.01 -1.75
N PHE A 160 -3.01 6.69 -0.64
CA PHE A 160 -2.41 6.78 0.69
C PHE A 160 -1.15 5.90 0.81
N GLY A 161 -1.13 4.71 0.19
CA GLY A 161 0.08 3.88 0.09
C GLY A 161 1.24 4.60 -0.63
N PHE A 162 0.96 5.32 -1.73
CA PHE A 162 1.96 6.13 -2.42
C PHE A 162 2.41 7.34 -1.60
N TYR A 163 1.50 7.96 -0.85
CA TYR A 163 1.81 9.02 0.10
C TYR A 163 2.74 8.53 1.22
N LEU A 164 2.55 7.30 1.73
CA LEU A 164 3.50 6.67 2.66
C LEU A 164 4.87 6.46 2.01
N LEU A 165 4.90 5.92 0.78
CA LEU A 165 6.15 5.73 0.04
C LEU A 165 6.92 7.04 -0.15
N TYR A 166 6.24 8.15 -0.42
CA TYR A 166 6.85 9.47 -0.50
C TYR A 166 7.62 9.87 0.76
N PHE A 167 7.00 9.79 1.95
CA PHE A 167 7.71 10.11 3.20
C PHE A 167 8.84 9.15 3.50
N LEU A 168 8.62 7.86 3.27
CA LEU A 168 9.64 6.84 3.52
C LEU A 168 10.84 7.02 2.58
N ALA A 169 10.61 7.44 1.34
CA ALA A 169 11.66 7.80 0.39
C ALA A 169 12.49 9.00 0.88
N LYS A 170 11.82 10.07 1.32
CA LYS A 170 12.47 11.26 1.91
C LYS A 170 13.32 10.91 3.13
N GLN A 171 12.82 10.00 3.97
CA GLN A 171 13.50 9.51 5.18
C GLN A 171 14.55 8.42 4.90
N ARG A 172 14.82 8.09 3.62
CA ARG A 172 15.74 7.02 3.20
C ARG A 172 15.46 5.67 3.87
N LYS A 173 14.19 5.39 4.19
CA LYS A 173 13.76 4.11 4.79
C LYS A 173 13.73 3.01 3.73
N THR A 174 13.99 1.78 4.17
CA THR A 174 13.83 0.59 3.33
C THR A 174 12.38 0.13 3.34
N VAL A 175 11.81 -0.07 2.16
CA VAL A 175 10.40 -0.45 1.99
C VAL A 175 10.27 -1.65 1.08
N VAL A 176 9.43 -2.60 1.49
CA VAL A 176 8.90 -3.65 0.61
C VAL A 176 7.44 -3.30 0.30
N TYR A 177 7.14 -3.01 -0.96
CA TYR A 177 5.79 -2.73 -1.43
C TYR A 177 5.21 -3.94 -2.15
N HIS A 178 4.06 -4.43 -1.70
CA HIS A 178 3.47 -5.69 -2.16
C HIS A 178 2.01 -5.51 -2.52
N LYS A 179 1.78 -5.19 -3.80
CA LYS A 179 0.46 -4.91 -4.35
C LYS A 179 -0.16 -6.15 -4.97
N LEU A 180 -1.48 -6.30 -4.83
CA LEU A 180 -2.25 -7.36 -5.46
C LEU A 180 -1.93 -7.47 -6.97
N LYS A 181 -1.73 -8.71 -7.45
CA LYS A 181 -1.41 -9.02 -8.86
C LYS A 181 -0.13 -8.35 -9.38
N LYS A 182 0.76 -7.92 -8.49
CA LYS A 182 2.09 -7.41 -8.81
C LYS A 182 3.12 -8.12 -7.95
N PRO A 183 4.31 -8.41 -8.49
CA PRO A 183 5.39 -8.93 -7.68
C PRO A 183 5.80 -7.92 -6.59
N PRO A 184 6.41 -8.40 -5.50
CA PRO A 184 6.91 -7.53 -4.45
C PRO A 184 8.10 -6.71 -4.95
N MET A 185 8.05 -5.40 -4.66
CA MET A 185 9.06 -4.41 -5.03
C MET A 185 9.84 -4.01 -3.76
N LEU A 186 11.16 -4.04 -3.83
CA LEU A 186 12.05 -3.50 -2.80
C LEU A 186 12.53 -2.10 -3.20
N PHE A 187 12.44 -1.18 -2.25
CA PHE A 187 13.02 0.14 -2.32
C PHE A 187 14.01 0.33 -1.16
N SER A 188 15.30 0.50 -1.45
CA SER A 188 16.34 0.74 -0.46
C SER A 188 17.48 1.57 -1.04
N GLU A 189 18.32 2.15 -0.18
CA GLU A 189 19.56 2.83 -0.63
C GLU A 189 20.54 1.85 -1.30
N ASN A 190 20.51 0.58 -0.89
CA ASN A 190 21.40 -0.47 -1.41
C ASN A 190 20.86 -1.12 -2.70
N GLY A 191 19.68 -0.73 -3.17
CA GLY A 191 19.08 -1.28 -4.37
C GLY A 191 17.56 -1.09 -4.44
N VAL A 192 17.08 -0.87 -5.66
CA VAL A 192 15.66 -0.82 -6.01
C VAL A 192 15.41 -1.88 -7.08
N PHE A 193 14.60 -2.89 -6.76
CA PHE A 193 14.31 -4.00 -7.68
C PHE A 193 13.02 -4.74 -7.33
N SER A 194 12.50 -5.51 -8.28
CA SER A 194 11.38 -6.42 -8.08
C SER A 194 11.74 -7.84 -8.49
N TYR A 195 11.14 -8.83 -7.82
CA TYR A 195 11.25 -10.21 -8.30
C TYR A 195 10.30 -10.48 -9.48
N PRO A 196 10.62 -11.47 -10.34
CA PRO A 196 9.80 -11.89 -11.48
C PRO A 196 8.42 -12.41 -11.10
N GLU A 197 8.40 -13.15 -10.01
CA GLU A 197 7.29 -13.95 -9.54
C GLU A 197 6.75 -13.30 -8.27
N ASP A 198 5.47 -13.57 -8.01
CA ASP A 198 4.84 -13.16 -6.76
C ASP A 198 5.36 -14.02 -5.59
N ASN A 199 6.63 -13.79 -5.23
CA ASN A 199 7.35 -14.55 -4.23
C ASN A 199 7.94 -13.62 -3.17
N ILE A 200 7.12 -13.29 -2.17
CA ILE A 200 7.53 -12.47 -1.04
C ILE A 200 8.66 -13.09 -0.20
N HIS A 201 8.83 -14.42 -0.22
CA HIS A 201 9.89 -15.08 0.53
C HIS A 201 11.29 -14.73 0.01
N ALA A 202 11.42 -14.34 -1.26
CA ALA A 202 12.67 -13.83 -1.81
C ALA A 202 13.17 -12.56 -1.09
N LEU A 203 12.27 -11.82 -0.45
CA LEU A 203 12.58 -10.63 0.36
C LEU A 203 12.62 -10.91 1.87
N LYS A 204 12.55 -12.17 2.31
CA LYS A 204 12.55 -12.56 3.73
C LYS A 204 13.68 -11.92 4.53
N ARG A 205 14.89 -11.82 3.95
CA ARG A 205 16.05 -11.21 4.62
C ARG A 205 15.84 -9.73 4.99
N TYR A 206 15.08 -9.00 4.17
CA TYR A 206 14.71 -7.61 4.46
C TYR A 206 13.56 -7.56 5.46
N LEU A 207 12.55 -8.41 5.27
CA LEU A 207 11.36 -8.45 6.11
C LEU A 207 11.62 -8.98 7.53
N ALA A 208 12.77 -9.61 7.77
CA ALA A 208 13.26 -10.00 9.09
C ALA A 208 13.86 -8.83 9.91
N ASN A 209 13.85 -7.60 9.38
CA ASN A 209 14.37 -6.41 10.05
C ASN A 209 13.23 -5.47 10.48
N GLU A 210 13.23 -5.04 11.75
CA GLU A 210 12.22 -4.13 12.32
C GLU A 210 12.25 -2.72 11.72
N GLU A 211 13.37 -2.28 11.15
CA GLU A 211 13.47 -0.98 10.50
C GLU A 211 12.86 -0.94 9.09
N VAL A 212 12.51 -2.11 8.53
CA VAL A 212 11.90 -2.21 7.21
C VAL A 212 10.39 -2.00 7.31
N TRP A 213 9.86 -1.24 6.36
CA TRP A 213 8.44 -1.03 6.18
C TRP A 213 7.89 -2.01 5.16
N TYR A 214 6.87 -2.77 5.53
CA TYR A 214 6.17 -3.69 4.65
C TYR A 214 4.78 -3.15 4.34
N ILE A 215 4.63 -2.52 3.17
CA ILE A 215 3.36 -1.93 2.74
C ILE A 215 2.68 -2.91 1.79
N VAL A 216 1.47 -3.34 2.15
CA VAL A 216 0.71 -4.34 1.40
C VAL A 216 -0.58 -3.70 0.89
N ASP A 217 -0.86 -3.82 -0.42
CA ASP A 217 -2.03 -3.20 -1.05
C ASP A 217 -2.96 -4.25 -1.66
N GLY A 218 -4.15 -4.39 -1.09
CA GLY A 218 -5.24 -5.20 -1.63
C GLY A 218 -5.02 -6.72 -1.58
N ARG A 219 -4.17 -7.22 -0.68
CA ARG A 219 -3.93 -8.65 -0.49
C ARG A 219 -3.58 -8.97 0.96
N GLU A 220 -3.67 -10.25 1.34
CA GLU A 220 -3.26 -10.68 2.69
C GLU A 220 -1.74 -10.59 2.88
N PRO A 221 -1.25 -9.89 3.92
CA PRO A 221 0.16 -9.84 4.28
C PRO A 221 0.66 -11.19 4.79
N MET A 222 1.91 -11.52 4.50
CA MET A 222 2.63 -12.56 5.23
C MET A 222 3.13 -12.02 6.57
N GLU A 223 3.22 -12.91 7.55
CA GLU A 223 3.73 -12.56 8.88
C GLU A 223 5.25 -12.40 8.87
N TYR A 224 5.71 -11.18 9.16
CA TYR A 224 7.11 -10.82 9.29
C TYR A 224 7.30 -9.80 10.44
N VAL A 225 8.56 -9.56 10.80
CA VAL A 225 8.98 -8.67 11.88
C VAL A 225 8.95 -7.19 11.45
N ALA A 226 9.11 -6.93 10.15
CA ALA A 226 8.96 -5.62 9.53
C ALA A 226 7.62 -4.92 9.89
N LYS A 227 7.65 -3.58 9.96
CA LYS A 227 6.46 -2.77 10.27
C LYS A 227 5.47 -2.90 9.14
N THR A 228 4.37 -3.60 9.37
CA THR A 228 3.42 -4.00 8.33
C THR A 228 2.23 -3.05 8.30
N ILE A 229 2.04 -2.38 7.16
CA ILE A 229 0.88 -1.52 6.88
C ILE A 229 0.07 -2.17 5.75
N LEU A 230 -1.04 -2.78 6.11
CA LEU A 230 -2.01 -3.30 5.15
C LEU A 230 -2.98 -2.19 4.75
N ILE A 231 -3.13 -1.97 3.46
CA ILE A 231 -4.10 -1.08 2.87
C ILE A 231 -5.05 -1.95 2.02
N CYS A 232 -6.33 -2.03 2.39
CA CYS A 232 -7.24 -2.95 1.71
C CYS A 232 -8.69 -2.47 1.75
N SER A 233 -9.49 -2.84 0.76
CA SER A 233 -10.95 -2.80 0.88
C SER A 233 -11.41 -3.78 1.97
N PRO A 234 -12.62 -3.66 2.53
CA PRO A 234 -13.15 -4.52 3.60
C PRO A 234 -13.53 -5.93 3.10
N GLN A 235 -12.68 -6.54 2.28
CA GLN A 235 -12.81 -7.89 1.78
C GLN A 235 -11.99 -8.87 2.64
N LYS A 236 -12.65 -9.84 3.26
CA LYS A 236 -12.07 -10.73 4.28
C LYS A 236 -10.83 -11.48 3.80
N SER A 237 -10.81 -11.93 2.54
CA SER A 237 -9.65 -12.61 1.95
C SER A 237 -8.36 -11.78 1.96
N HIS A 238 -8.44 -10.46 2.19
CA HIS A 238 -7.28 -9.59 2.26
C HIS A 238 -6.71 -9.40 3.68
N TYR A 239 -7.40 -9.81 4.75
CA TYR A 239 -6.94 -9.51 6.12
C TYR A 239 -7.33 -10.53 7.19
N SER A 240 -8.10 -11.56 6.87
CA SER A 240 -8.67 -12.48 7.87
C SER A 240 -7.64 -13.13 8.80
N GLN A 241 -6.48 -13.52 8.27
CA GLN A 241 -5.40 -14.08 9.08
C GLN A 241 -4.58 -12.98 9.74
N PHE A 242 -4.37 -11.87 9.03
CA PHE A 242 -3.61 -10.74 9.54
C PHE A 242 -4.24 -10.15 10.81
N ASP A 243 -5.56 -9.97 10.85
CA ASP A 243 -6.29 -9.40 11.99
C ASP A 243 -6.14 -10.22 13.28
N LYS A 244 -5.79 -11.52 13.18
CA LYS A 244 -5.51 -12.37 14.35
C LYS A 244 -4.21 -12.01 15.06
N LEU A 245 -3.35 -11.19 14.46
CA LEU A 245 -2.00 -10.85 14.95
C LEU A 245 -1.94 -9.57 15.81
N GLY A 246 -3.06 -9.16 16.41
CA GLY A 246 -3.13 -7.94 17.23
C GLY A 246 -2.97 -6.66 16.40
N VAL A 247 -3.75 -6.53 15.32
CA VAL A 247 -3.68 -5.43 14.35
C VAL A 247 -4.41 -4.20 14.86
N THR A 248 -3.83 -3.02 14.65
CA THR A 248 -4.54 -1.75 14.82
C THR A 248 -5.28 -1.38 13.54
N ILE A 249 -6.61 -1.36 13.61
CA ILE A 249 -7.48 -1.10 12.45
C ILE A 249 -7.86 0.38 12.42
N ARG A 250 -7.82 0.98 11.22
CA ARG A 250 -8.35 2.33 10.95
C ARG A 250 -9.18 2.35 9.67
N TYR A 251 -10.24 3.14 9.67
CA TYR A 251 -11.18 3.32 8.56
C TYR A 251 -10.96 4.69 7.91
N MET A 252 -10.58 4.69 6.63
CA MET A 252 -10.44 5.90 5.85
C MET A 252 -11.83 6.41 5.45
N PRO A 253 -12.12 7.72 5.66
CA PRO A 253 -13.41 8.30 5.34
C PRO A 253 -13.63 8.35 3.81
N VAL A 254 -14.90 8.34 3.42
CA VAL A 254 -15.33 8.82 2.10
C VAL A 254 -15.00 10.32 1.97
N TRP A 255 -15.10 10.85 0.76
CA TRP A 255 -14.77 12.24 0.50
C TRP A 255 -15.97 13.14 0.78
N SER A 256 -15.74 14.27 1.43
CA SER A 256 -16.77 15.32 1.49
C SER A 256 -16.98 15.94 0.10
N TRP A 257 -18.10 16.64 -0.08
CA TRP A 257 -18.31 17.41 -1.30
C TRP A 257 -17.18 18.42 -1.55
N ALA A 258 -16.76 19.14 -0.50
CA ALA A 258 -15.70 20.14 -0.59
C ALA A 258 -14.38 19.51 -1.07
N GLU A 259 -14.00 18.34 -0.53
CA GLU A 259 -12.81 17.60 -1.00
C GLU A 259 -12.94 17.21 -2.48
N ILE A 260 -14.10 16.71 -2.90
CA ILE A 260 -14.35 16.29 -4.29
C ILE A 260 -14.22 17.48 -5.25
N ASP A 261 -14.85 18.60 -4.94
CA ASP A 261 -14.86 19.77 -5.82
C ASP A 261 -13.49 20.47 -5.90
N LEU A 262 -12.76 20.52 -4.78
CA LEU A 262 -11.37 21.01 -4.77
C LEU A 262 -10.48 20.14 -5.66
N CYS A 263 -10.54 18.82 -5.49
CA CYS A 263 -9.77 17.89 -6.30
C CYS A 263 -10.16 17.96 -7.79
N ARG A 264 -11.46 18.11 -8.09
CA ARG A 264 -11.96 18.34 -9.45
C ARG A 264 -11.29 19.56 -10.09
N GLY A 265 -11.32 20.71 -9.40
CA GLY A 265 -10.74 21.95 -9.89
C GLY A 265 -9.24 21.89 -10.15
N ILE A 266 -8.53 21.01 -9.43
CA ILE A 266 -7.07 20.86 -9.57
C ILE A 266 -6.72 19.81 -10.63
N LEU A 267 -7.24 18.59 -10.50
CA LEU A 267 -6.81 17.40 -11.25
C LEU A 267 -7.77 16.97 -12.36
N PHE A 268 -9.04 17.37 -12.31
CA PHE A 268 -10.08 16.95 -13.27
C PHE A 268 -10.78 18.16 -13.89
N ARG A 269 -9.99 19.12 -14.39
CA ARG A 269 -10.47 20.41 -14.93
C ARG A 269 -11.42 20.28 -16.12
N ASN A 270 -11.39 19.15 -16.80
CA ASN A 270 -12.30 18.81 -17.88
C ASN A 270 -13.73 18.48 -17.39
N LEU A 271 -13.94 18.27 -16.09
CA LEU A 271 -15.24 17.99 -15.50
C LEU A 271 -15.88 19.27 -14.94
N THR A 272 -17.14 19.50 -15.31
CA THR A 272 -17.94 20.58 -14.75
C THR A 272 -18.34 20.26 -13.31
N GLN A 273 -18.51 21.29 -12.49
CA GLN A 273 -18.92 21.12 -11.09
C GLN A 273 -20.32 20.51 -11.00
N GLU A 274 -21.21 20.92 -11.89
CA GLU A 274 -22.60 20.46 -11.98
C GLU A 274 -22.67 18.96 -12.23
N HIS A 275 -21.92 18.47 -13.23
CA HIS A 275 -21.88 17.03 -13.55
C HIS A 275 -21.33 16.21 -12.38
N VAL A 276 -20.24 16.66 -11.76
CA VAL A 276 -19.66 15.99 -10.60
C VAL A 276 -20.60 16.03 -9.38
N ARG A 277 -21.37 17.10 -9.21
CA ARG A 277 -22.40 17.20 -8.16
C ARG A 277 -23.51 16.18 -8.37
N GLU A 278 -24.00 16.01 -9.60
CA GLU A 278 -25.00 14.99 -9.90
C GLU A 278 -24.48 13.58 -9.59
N LEU A 279 -23.21 13.31 -9.92
CA LEU A 279 -22.57 12.03 -9.59
C LEU A 279 -22.39 11.86 -8.08
N TYR A 280 -21.99 12.91 -7.36
CA TYR A 280 -21.87 12.88 -5.89
C TYR A 280 -23.22 12.58 -5.22
N ASN A 281 -24.30 13.19 -5.70
CA ASN A 281 -25.64 12.95 -5.19
C ASN A 281 -26.13 11.51 -5.42
N LYS A 282 -25.53 10.78 -6.38
CA LYS A 282 -25.84 9.38 -6.67
C LYS A 282 -24.90 8.42 -5.94
N TRP A 283 -23.60 8.58 -6.15
CA TRP A 283 -22.53 7.70 -5.69
C TRP A 283 -21.95 8.08 -4.34
N GLY A 284 -22.38 9.18 -3.72
CA GLY A 284 -21.75 9.75 -2.54
C GLY A 284 -20.30 10.18 -2.78
N GLY A 285 -19.52 10.23 -1.70
CA GLY A 285 -18.12 10.64 -1.67
C GLY A 285 -17.10 9.63 -2.20
N ILE A 286 -17.36 8.98 -3.35
CA ILE A 286 -16.45 7.98 -3.95
C ILE A 286 -15.79 8.54 -5.22
N PRO A 287 -14.57 9.11 -5.15
CA PRO A 287 -13.86 9.73 -6.28
C PRO A 287 -13.71 8.85 -7.51
N ARG A 288 -13.61 7.53 -7.31
CA ARG A 288 -13.56 6.59 -8.43
C ARG A 288 -14.74 6.78 -9.38
N TYR A 289 -15.94 7.04 -8.85
CA TYR A 289 -17.15 7.20 -9.66
C TYR A 289 -17.50 8.67 -9.91
N THR A 290 -17.20 9.56 -8.97
CA THR A 290 -17.52 11.00 -9.09
C THR A 290 -16.49 11.78 -9.91
N LEU A 291 -15.24 11.30 -10.00
CA LEU A 291 -14.15 11.96 -10.75
C LEU A 291 -13.56 11.03 -11.81
N PHE A 292 -12.94 9.92 -11.40
CA PHE A 292 -12.13 9.09 -12.31
C PHE A 292 -12.96 8.46 -13.44
N TYR A 293 -14.12 7.90 -13.11
CA TYR A 293 -15.07 7.32 -14.08
C TYR A 293 -16.22 8.27 -14.42
N ALA A 294 -16.10 9.58 -14.17
CA ALA A 294 -17.20 10.52 -14.32
C ALA A 294 -17.80 10.55 -15.74
N LEU A 295 -16.99 10.27 -16.76
CA LEU A 295 -17.37 10.24 -18.18
C LEU A 295 -17.47 8.81 -18.75
N ASN A 296 -17.46 7.78 -17.90
CA ASN A 296 -17.48 6.38 -18.32
C ASN A 296 -18.87 5.77 -18.06
N ASP A 297 -19.76 5.83 -19.06
CA ASP A 297 -21.15 5.37 -18.95
C ASP A 297 -21.28 3.90 -18.49
N GLY A 298 -20.38 3.03 -18.94
CA GLY A 298 -20.36 1.62 -18.53
C GLY A 298 -20.09 1.45 -17.04
N GLN A 299 -19.17 2.24 -16.49
CA GLN A 299 -18.90 2.26 -15.04
C GLN A 299 -20.05 2.91 -14.27
N GLN A 300 -20.67 3.96 -14.81
CA GLN A 300 -21.82 4.64 -14.22
C GLN A 300 -23.05 3.71 -14.11
N ALA A 301 -23.27 2.87 -15.12
CA ALA A 301 -24.38 1.91 -15.15
C ALA A 301 -24.36 0.90 -13.98
N PHE A 302 -23.18 0.63 -13.40
CA PHE A 302 -23.08 -0.31 -12.29
C PHE A 302 -23.84 0.11 -11.03
N LEU A 303 -24.10 1.40 -10.81
CA LEU A 303 -24.94 1.82 -9.68
C LEU A 303 -26.37 1.31 -9.84
N GLN A 304 -26.95 1.53 -11.02
CA GLN A 304 -28.32 1.09 -11.29
C GLN A 304 -28.42 -0.43 -11.28
N MET A 305 -27.41 -1.13 -11.81
CA MET A 305 -27.34 -2.59 -11.71
C MET A 305 -27.29 -3.06 -10.25
N ALA A 306 -26.50 -2.39 -9.40
CA ALA A 306 -26.42 -2.70 -7.98
C ALA A 306 -27.78 -2.51 -7.28
N ILE A 307 -28.43 -1.36 -7.49
CA ILE A 307 -29.77 -1.05 -6.95
C ILE A 307 -30.80 -2.10 -7.38
N ASN A 308 -30.80 -2.47 -8.67
CA ASN A 308 -31.75 -3.46 -9.20
C ASN A 308 -31.49 -4.87 -8.65
N SER A 309 -30.25 -5.18 -8.28
CA SER A 309 -29.86 -6.49 -7.73
C SER A 309 -30.11 -6.65 -6.23
N VAL A 310 -30.59 -5.61 -5.53
CA VAL A 310 -30.85 -5.66 -4.09
C VAL A 310 -31.96 -6.65 -3.75
N ASN A 311 -31.73 -7.43 -2.71
CA ASN A 311 -32.71 -8.28 -2.05
C ASN A 311 -32.60 -8.13 -0.52
N ASP A 312 -33.43 -8.86 0.22
CA ASP A 312 -33.50 -8.86 1.68
C ASP A 312 -32.16 -9.17 2.39
N LYS A 313 -31.22 -9.85 1.75
CA LYS A 313 -29.89 -10.13 2.31
C LYS A 313 -29.08 -8.86 2.62
N ILE A 314 -29.44 -7.71 2.02
CA ILE A 314 -28.79 -6.43 2.33
C ILE A 314 -28.92 -6.05 3.81
N LEU A 315 -29.97 -6.51 4.50
CA LEU A 315 -30.18 -6.26 5.94
C LEU A 315 -29.12 -6.96 6.81
N ASN A 316 -28.51 -8.02 6.29
CA ASN A 316 -27.44 -8.76 6.97
C ASN A 316 -26.04 -8.25 6.58
N PHE A 317 -25.95 -7.13 5.85
CA PHE A 317 -24.66 -6.59 5.44
C PHE A 317 -23.97 -5.89 6.61
N ILE A 318 -22.81 -6.43 6.98
CA ILE A 318 -22.00 -5.95 8.11
C ILE A 318 -20.79 -5.09 7.67
N GLY A 319 -20.77 -4.62 6.42
CA GLY A 319 -19.68 -3.78 5.91
C GLY A 319 -18.50 -4.55 5.32
N GLU A 320 -18.53 -5.89 5.38
CA GLU A 320 -17.46 -6.76 4.89
C GLU A 320 -17.94 -7.70 3.79
N THR A 321 -17.01 -8.14 2.94
CA THR A 321 -17.31 -9.07 1.83
C THR A 321 -16.41 -10.28 1.85
N THR A 322 -16.96 -11.43 1.47
CA THR A 322 -16.18 -12.66 1.22
C THR A 322 -15.82 -12.80 -0.26
N ASP A 323 -16.59 -12.16 -1.14
CA ASP A 323 -16.49 -12.33 -2.59
C ASP A 323 -15.94 -11.06 -3.25
N ASP A 324 -15.24 -11.24 -4.37
CA ASP A 324 -14.60 -10.19 -5.16
C ASP A 324 -15.60 -9.19 -5.78
N ASN A 325 -16.88 -9.57 -5.89
CA ASN A 325 -17.87 -8.86 -6.71
C ASN A 325 -19.11 -8.42 -5.92
N ASN A 326 -18.92 -7.83 -4.73
CA ASN A 326 -20.05 -7.36 -3.96
C ASN A 326 -20.50 -5.96 -4.41
N SER A 327 -21.66 -5.90 -5.07
CA SER A 327 -22.37 -4.67 -5.42
C SER A 327 -22.81 -3.86 -4.20
N SER A 328 -22.85 -4.45 -2.99
CA SER A 328 -23.26 -3.77 -1.75
C SER A 328 -22.44 -2.50 -1.47
N HIS A 329 -21.13 -2.50 -1.76
CA HIS A 329 -20.29 -1.30 -1.55
C HIS A 329 -20.57 -0.15 -2.52
N LYS A 330 -21.38 -0.37 -3.56
CA LYS A 330 -21.85 0.70 -4.46
C LYS A 330 -23.09 1.40 -3.90
N ILE A 331 -23.79 0.75 -2.96
CA ILE A 331 -25.06 1.22 -2.42
C ILE A 331 -25.02 1.46 -0.92
N VAL A 332 -24.10 0.85 -0.18
CA VAL A 332 -23.88 1.02 1.26
C VAL A 332 -22.41 1.34 1.50
N HIS A 333 -22.16 2.42 2.23
CA HIS A 333 -20.84 2.91 2.57
C HIS A 333 -20.53 2.74 4.06
N ILE A 334 -19.26 2.44 4.31
CA ILE A 334 -18.63 2.59 5.63
C ILE A 334 -18.40 4.09 5.86
N ARG A 335 -19.00 4.64 6.92
CA ARG A 335 -18.79 6.03 7.38
C ARG A 335 -18.03 5.98 8.70
N THR A 336 -16.93 6.71 8.81
CA THR A 336 -16.06 6.63 9.98
C THR A 336 -16.48 7.65 11.05
N ASN A 337 -16.00 7.48 12.28
CA ASN A 337 -16.28 8.36 13.42
C ASN A 337 -15.51 9.70 13.39
N VAL A 338 -15.29 10.24 12.19
CA VAL A 338 -14.69 11.55 11.99
C VAL A 338 -15.73 12.41 11.32
N GLU A 339 -16.00 13.57 11.90
CA GLU A 339 -16.99 14.51 11.39
C GLU A 339 -16.61 14.94 9.97
N GLU A 340 -17.62 14.96 9.10
CA GLU A 340 -17.52 15.57 7.79
C GLU A 340 -17.58 17.08 8.04
N ASN A 341 -16.41 17.72 8.16
CA ASN A 341 -16.36 19.18 8.27
C ASN A 341 -16.94 19.76 6.96
N GLU A 342 -18.21 20.15 6.98
CA GLU A 342 -18.87 20.90 5.90
C GLU A 342 -18.35 22.36 5.86
N GLU A 343 -17.77 22.81 6.97
CA GLU A 343 -17.14 24.11 7.15
C GLU A 343 -15.65 23.90 7.49
N GLU A 344 -14.76 24.12 6.51
CA GLU A 344 -13.45 24.68 6.85
C GLU A 344 -13.61 26.20 6.85
N GLU A 345 -14.43 26.74 7.76
CA GLU A 345 -14.43 28.16 8.08
C GLU A 345 -13.36 28.46 9.15
N GLU A 346 -12.52 29.42 8.82
CA GLU A 346 -11.62 30.21 9.66
C GLU A 346 -10.46 29.51 10.41
N GLY A 347 -9.26 29.67 9.84
CA GLY A 347 -8.06 30.01 10.61
C GLY A 347 -7.33 28.86 11.31
N GLU A 348 -6.57 28.07 10.56
CA GLU A 348 -5.29 27.57 11.07
C GLU A 348 -4.19 28.02 10.10
N GLU A 349 -3.52 29.12 10.46
CA GLU A 349 -2.16 29.36 10.01
C GLU A 349 -1.32 28.18 10.54
N GLU A 350 -1.06 27.18 9.69
CA GLU A 350 0.04 26.25 9.93
C GLU A 350 1.33 27.10 9.94
N GLU A 351 1.73 27.60 11.11
CA GLU A 351 3.10 28.04 11.37
C GLU A 351 4.05 26.92 10.92
N GLY A 352 5.09 27.31 10.19
CA GLY A 352 6.02 26.38 9.58
C GLY A 352 6.74 25.53 10.61
N GLU A 353 6.47 24.23 10.64
CA GLU A 353 7.51 23.25 10.97
C GLU A 353 8.31 23.00 9.68
N GLU A 354 9.23 23.91 9.39
CA GLU A 354 10.49 23.48 8.80
C GLU A 354 11.15 22.60 9.86
N VAL A 355 11.34 21.32 9.52
CA VAL A 355 12.11 20.40 10.34
C VAL A 355 13.56 20.85 10.23
N GLU A 356 13.99 21.74 11.11
CA GLU A 356 15.40 22.01 11.33
C GLU A 356 16.01 20.78 12.02
N GLU A 357 17.04 20.25 11.37
CA GLU A 357 17.89 19.18 11.88
C GLU A 357 18.74 19.75 13.02
N GLU A 358 18.42 19.41 14.27
CA GLU A 358 19.34 19.60 15.38
C GLU A 358 19.94 18.25 15.80
N GLU A 359 21.20 18.06 15.38
CA GLU A 359 22.15 17.22 16.10
C GLU A 359 22.47 17.89 17.43
N GLU A 360 22.22 17.24 18.58
CA GLU A 360 23.12 17.41 19.72
C GLU A 360 23.08 16.26 20.74
N VAL A 361 24.23 15.57 20.78
CA VAL A 361 25.09 15.26 21.94
C VAL A 361 24.48 14.76 23.27
N VAL A 362 25.03 13.63 23.66
CA VAL A 362 24.93 12.87 24.91
C VAL A 362 25.10 13.71 26.19
N GLY A 363 24.21 13.50 27.16
CA GLY A 363 24.41 13.89 28.56
C GLY A 363 23.53 13.06 29.50
N GLU A 364 24.16 12.15 30.25
CA GLU A 364 23.55 11.38 31.35
C GLU A 364 23.14 12.27 32.53
N SER A 365 22.04 11.95 33.23
CA SER A 365 22.06 11.55 34.65
C SER A 365 20.67 11.47 35.33
N SER A 366 20.42 10.30 35.93
CA SER A 366 19.95 10.07 37.31
C SER A 366 18.54 10.49 37.80
N LEU A 367 17.68 9.47 37.93
CA LEU A 367 16.89 9.03 39.11
C LEU A 367 16.61 10.03 40.26
N SER A 368 15.34 10.20 40.67
CA SER A 368 14.78 9.50 41.86
C SER A 368 13.46 10.09 42.46
N SER A 369 12.63 9.14 42.92
CA SER A 369 11.80 9.14 44.15
C SER A 369 10.41 9.82 44.21
N ALA A 370 9.46 9.00 44.67
CA ALA A 370 8.04 9.25 44.94
C ALA A 370 7.80 9.73 46.41
N PRO A 371 6.59 9.59 46.99
CA PRO A 371 5.42 10.46 46.91
C PRO A 371 5.08 11.12 48.28
N LYS A 372 4.21 12.14 48.32
CA LYS A 372 3.60 12.62 49.57
C LYS A 372 2.09 12.78 49.47
N VAL A 373 1.40 12.14 50.41
CA VAL A 373 -0.05 12.16 50.67
C VAL A 373 -0.32 13.12 51.83
N THR A 374 -1.30 14.02 51.67
CA THR A 374 -2.05 14.63 52.78
C THR A 374 -3.49 14.91 52.32
N ARG A 375 -4.47 14.41 53.09
CA ARG A 375 -5.94 14.58 52.96
C ARG A 375 -6.42 15.76 53.85
N PRO A 376 -7.74 16.01 54.03
CA PRO A 376 -8.76 16.42 53.05
C PRO A 376 -9.55 17.67 53.54
N ASP A 377 -10.19 18.47 52.67
CA ASP A 377 -11.59 18.87 52.95
C ASP A 377 -12.33 19.52 51.76
N LYS A 378 -13.59 19.05 51.64
CA LYS A 378 -14.81 19.71 51.15
C LYS A 378 -14.86 20.43 49.80
N GLY A 379 -15.41 19.70 48.83
CA GLY A 379 -16.71 20.12 48.25
C GLY A 379 -16.71 20.55 46.78
N LYS A 380 -16.74 19.59 45.86
CA LYS A 380 -17.59 19.56 44.65
C LYS A 380 -17.43 18.22 43.93
N GLY A 381 -18.53 17.74 43.34
CA GLY A 381 -18.79 16.33 43.02
C GLY A 381 -17.71 15.59 42.23
N VAL A 382 -17.44 14.36 42.67
CA VAL A 382 -16.71 13.35 41.90
C VAL A 382 -17.69 12.74 40.91
N ALA A 383 -17.44 12.93 39.61
CA ALA A 383 -17.94 12.07 38.57
C ALA A 383 -16.81 11.85 37.54
N GLY A 384 -16.28 10.63 37.53
CA GLY A 384 -15.55 10.02 36.42
C GLY A 384 -14.14 10.54 36.12
N LYS A 385 -13.13 9.70 36.36
CA LYS A 385 -11.93 9.68 35.51
C LYS A 385 -12.42 9.60 34.06
N GLY A 386 -11.96 10.53 33.22
CA GLY A 386 -12.36 10.63 31.82
C GLY A 386 -12.28 9.27 31.13
N VAL A 387 -13.41 8.87 30.54
CA VAL A 387 -13.45 7.82 29.54
C VAL A 387 -12.53 8.30 28.42
N GLU A 388 -11.45 7.57 28.11
CA GLU A 388 -10.69 7.82 26.89
C GLU A 388 -11.68 7.83 25.72
N GLY A 389 -11.77 8.96 25.01
CA GLY A 389 -12.63 9.09 23.85
C GLY A 389 -12.27 8.04 22.80
N ILE A 390 -13.28 7.54 22.06
CA ILE A 390 -13.08 6.59 20.97
C ILE A 390 -12.08 7.21 19.97
N PRO A 391 -10.95 6.56 19.64
CA PRO A 391 -9.96 7.13 18.73
C PRO A 391 -10.55 7.47 17.35
N SER A 392 -10.12 8.57 16.74
CA SER A 392 -10.52 8.91 15.37
C SER A 392 -10.13 7.80 14.38
N TYR A 393 -10.95 7.62 13.36
CA TYR A 393 -10.82 6.57 12.34
C TYR A 393 -10.89 5.14 12.89
N SER A 394 -11.31 4.91 14.14
CA SER A 394 -11.27 3.56 14.76
C SER A 394 -12.60 2.80 14.67
N THR A 395 -13.70 3.50 14.46
CA THR A 395 -15.05 2.92 14.35
C THR A 395 -15.75 3.42 13.09
N PHE A 396 -16.85 2.74 12.74
CA PHE A 396 -17.66 3.08 11.60
C PHE A 396 -19.14 2.75 11.79
N THR A 397 -19.98 3.41 11.01
CA THR A 397 -21.39 3.11 10.75
C THR A 397 -21.56 2.67 9.30
N LEU A 398 -22.69 2.02 9.01
CA LEU A 398 -23.09 1.68 7.65
C LEU A 398 -24.29 2.53 7.26
N GLU A 399 -24.15 3.22 6.14
CA GLU A 399 -25.17 4.13 5.61
C GLU A 399 -25.32 3.88 4.12
N PHE A 400 -26.51 4.15 3.56
CA PHE A 400 -26.65 4.14 2.11
C PHE A 400 -25.69 5.16 1.47
N ALA A 401 -25.26 4.88 0.25
CA ALA A 401 -24.28 5.69 -0.46
C ALA A 401 -24.71 7.15 -0.61
N SER A 402 -26.02 7.36 -0.76
CA SER A 402 -26.69 8.66 -0.89
C SER A 402 -28.19 8.51 -0.60
N ASP A 403 -28.89 9.64 -0.44
CA ASP A 403 -30.36 9.67 -0.34
C ASP A 403 -31.03 9.09 -1.58
N TYR A 404 -30.49 9.37 -2.77
CA TYR A 404 -30.96 8.78 -4.03
C TYR A 404 -30.94 7.25 -3.96
N VAL A 405 -29.82 6.68 -3.49
CA VAL A 405 -29.70 5.22 -3.35
C VAL A 405 -30.65 4.69 -2.29
N SER A 406 -30.73 5.37 -1.14
CA SER A 406 -31.64 5.01 -0.04
C SER A 406 -33.08 4.89 -0.54
N GLU A 407 -33.59 5.92 -1.23
CA GLU A 407 -34.94 5.93 -1.81
C GLU A 407 -35.15 4.74 -2.76
N LYS A 408 -34.26 4.57 -3.75
CA LYS A 408 -34.42 3.52 -4.77
C LYS A 408 -34.30 2.11 -4.20
N VAL A 409 -33.43 1.92 -3.22
CA VAL A 409 -33.26 0.63 -2.56
C VAL A 409 -34.48 0.31 -1.69
N MET A 410 -34.97 1.27 -0.92
CA MET A 410 -36.15 1.08 -0.08
C MET A 410 -37.41 0.82 -0.91
N ASP A 411 -37.61 1.52 -2.03
CA ASP A 411 -38.71 1.26 -2.96
C ASP A 411 -38.66 -0.18 -3.50
N ASN A 412 -37.47 -0.65 -3.90
CA ASN A 412 -37.27 -2.00 -4.41
C ASN A 412 -37.58 -3.05 -3.32
N LEU A 413 -37.05 -2.84 -2.11
CA LEU A 413 -37.26 -3.73 -0.97
C LEU A 413 -38.74 -3.79 -0.56
N ILE A 414 -39.43 -2.65 -0.43
CA ILE A 414 -40.85 -2.60 -0.05
C ILE A 414 -41.72 -3.29 -1.10
N LYS A 415 -41.39 -3.13 -2.38
CA LYS A 415 -42.15 -3.73 -3.49
C LYS A 415 -42.01 -5.25 -3.54
N ASN A 416 -40.80 -5.76 -3.31
CA ASN A 416 -40.47 -7.17 -3.61
C ASN A 416 -40.21 -8.05 -2.38
N TYR A 417 -39.95 -7.46 -1.20
CA TYR A 417 -39.48 -8.16 0.01
C TYR A 417 -40.19 -7.69 1.29
N LYS A 418 -41.45 -7.23 1.18
CA LYS A 418 -42.22 -6.63 2.28
C LYS A 418 -42.30 -7.51 3.54
N GLU A 419 -42.49 -8.82 3.37
CA GLU A 419 -42.60 -9.78 4.47
C GLU A 419 -41.28 -9.90 5.24
N SER A 420 -40.15 -10.09 4.54
CA SER A 420 -38.82 -10.14 5.17
C SER A 420 -38.49 -8.87 5.98
N ILE A 421 -38.92 -7.70 5.51
CA ILE A 421 -38.71 -6.42 6.23
C ILE A 421 -39.56 -6.36 7.51
N ALA A 422 -40.80 -6.87 7.47
CA ALA A 422 -41.68 -6.88 8.63
C ALA A 422 -41.16 -7.79 9.73
N GLU A 423 -40.61 -8.96 9.36
CA GLU A 423 -39.97 -9.89 10.30
C GLU A 423 -38.73 -9.27 10.95
N PHE A 424 -37.86 -8.62 10.17
CA PHE A 424 -36.66 -7.96 10.69
C PHE A 424 -36.96 -6.81 11.66
N ARG A 425 -38.09 -6.09 11.48
CA ARG A 425 -38.52 -5.03 12.42
C ARG A 425 -39.10 -5.58 13.72
N GLY A 426 -39.51 -6.85 13.74
CA GLY A 426 -40.09 -7.53 14.90
C GLY A 426 -39.08 -8.25 15.79
N SER A 427 -37.83 -8.39 15.34
CA SER A 427 -36.67 -8.94 16.07
C SER A 427 -35.82 -7.84 16.67
#